data_AF-A0A5N9GPN7-F1
#
_entry.id   AF-A0A5N9GPN7-F1
#
_cell.length_a   1.000
_cell.length_b   1.000
_cell.length_c   1.000
_cell.angle_alpha   90.00
_cell.angle_beta   90.00
_cell.angle_gamma   90.00
#
_symmetry.space_group_name_H-M   'P 1'
#
loop_
_entity.id
_entity.type
_entity.pdbx_description
1 polymer ?
#
loop_
_entity_poly.entity_id
_entity_poly.type
_entity_poly.pdbx_seq_one_letter_code
_entity_poly.pdbx_strand_id
1 'polypeptide(L)' 'MNVQENVQFLINSLDQIPSCGGCGMRWSTGDYECPHCGEDLDENLTAWAESVLKHLPAQT' A
#
# COMPACT_ATOMS: atom_id res chain seq x y z
N MET A 1 14.14 14.92 1.64
CA MET A 1 12.71 15.24 1.75
C MET A 1 12.44 15.78 3.14
N ASN A 2 11.65 16.83 3.26
CA ASN A 2 11.14 17.27 4.56
C ASN A 2 9.96 16.37 5.00
N VAL A 3 9.48 16.55 6.23
CA VAL A 3 8.39 15.74 6.79
C VAL A 3 7.11 15.82 5.95
N GLN A 4 6.73 17.00 5.45
CA GLN A 4 5.53 17.17 4.62
C GLN A 4 5.67 16.44 3.27
N GLU A 5 6.84 16.50 2.64
CA GLU A 5 7.12 15.76 1.41
C GLU A 5 7.07 14.25 1.63
N ASN A 6 7.60 13.75 2.75
CA ASN A 6 7.53 12.33 3.12
C ASN A 6 6.08 11.88 3.36
N VAL A 7 5.30 12.69 4.09
CA VAL A 7 3.87 12.43 4.33
C VAL A 7 3.11 12.38 3.01
N GLN A 8 3.32 13.36 2.12
CA GLN A 8 2.63 13.38 0.82
C GLN A 8 3.04 12.20 -0.06
N PHE A 9 4.32 11.82 -0.06
CA PHE A 9 4.80 10.63 -0.76
C PHE A 9 4.11 9.36 -0.26
N LEU A 10 4.03 9.17 1.06
CA LEU A 10 3.35 8.03 1.67
C LEU A 10 1.88 7.96 1.24
N ILE A 11 1.14 9.08 1.33
CA ILE A 11 -0.26 9.14 0.91
C ILE A 11 -0.41 8.78 -0.58
N ASN A 12 0.41 9.36 -1.44
CA ASN A 12 0.36 9.10 -2.88
C ASN A 12 0.76 7.66 -3.24
N SER A 13 1.58 7.02 -2.42
CA SER A 13 2.01 5.64 -2.66
C SER A 13 0.88 4.61 -2.47
N LEU A 14 -0.21 4.95 -1.76
CA LEU A 14 -1.36 4.06 -1.59
C LEU A 14 -2.04 3.71 -2.93
N ASP A 15 -1.97 4.61 -3.91
CA ASP A 15 -2.50 4.37 -5.26
C ASP A 15 -1.67 3.32 -6.06
N GLN A 16 -0.51 2.91 -5.54
CA GLN A 16 0.32 1.86 -6.16
C GLN A 16 -0.12 0.46 -5.76
N ILE A 17 -1.02 0.32 -4.78
CA ILE A 17 -1.59 -0.98 -4.42
C ILE A 17 -2.55 -1.40 -5.56
N PRO A 18 -2.24 -2.46 -6.32
CA PRO A 18 -3.08 -2.88 -7.43
C PRO A 18 -4.42 -3.39 -6.90
N SER A 19 -5.46 -3.32 -7.73
CA SER A 19 -6.75 -3.98 -7.45
C SER A 19 -6.56 -5.48 -7.17
N CYS A 20 -7.56 -6.08 -6.51
CA CYS A 20 -7.57 -7.51 -6.19
C CYS A 20 -7.26 -8.37 -7.42
N GLY A 21 -6.23 -9.23 -7.30
CA GLY A 21 -5.81 -10.13 -8.37
C GLY A 21 -6.86 -11.17 -8.75
N GLY A 22 -7.73 -11.55 -7.80
CA GLY A 22 -8.79 -12.54 -8.02
C GLY A 22 -10.03 -12.00 -8.74
N CYS A 23 -10.52 -10.80 -8.38
CA CYS A 23 -11.78 -10.28 -8.90
C CYS A 23 -11.74 -8.84 -9.44
N GLY A 24 -10.60 -8.16 -9.36
CA GLY A 24 -10.42 -6.79 -9.84
C GLY A 24 -11.04 -5.70 -8.94
N MET A 25 -11.60 -6.07 -7.78
CA MET A 25 -12.12 -5.13 -6.81
C MET A 25 -11.02 -4.18 -6.30
N ARG A 26 -11.33 -2.90 -6.14
CA ARG A 26 -10.45 -1.94 -5.47
C ARG A 26 -10.53 -2.13 -3.95
N TRP A 27 -9.39 -2.20 -3.31
CA TRP A 27 -9.26 -2.29 -1.86
C TRP A 27 -9.76 -1.03 -1.16
N SER A 28 -10.40 -1.22 -0.01
CA SER A 28 -10.73 -0.15 0.93
C SER A 28 -9.64 -0.04 2.00
N THR A 29 -9.57 1.11 2.67
CA THR A 29 -8.63 1.31 3.78
C THR A 29 -8.91 0.30 4.89
N GLY A 30 -7.90 -0.50 5.23
CA GLY A 30 -7.98 -1.49 6.31
C GLY A 30 -8.43 -2.89 5.87
N ASP A 31 -8.65 -3.12 4.58
CA ASP A 31 -8.82 -4.47 4.06
C ASP A 31 -7.51 -5.26 4.21
N TYR A 32 -7.62 -6.50 4.68
CA TYR A 32 -6.54 -7.51 4.65
C TYR A 32 -6.95 -8.73 3.82
N GLU A 33 -8.23 -8.85 3.51
CA GLU A 33 -8.83 -9.90 2.67
C GLU A 33 -9.89 -9.24 1.78
N CYS A 34 -10.05 -9.73 0.54
CA CYS A 34 -11.00 -9.17 -0.41
C CYS A 34 -12.45 -9.44 0.02
N PRO A 35 -13.27 -8.41 0.30
CA PRO A 35 -14.64 -8.63 0.75
C PRO A 35 -15.55 -9.23 -0.35
N HIS A 36 -15.11 -9.26 -1.61
CA HIS A 36 -15.84 -9.89 -2.71
C HIS A 36 -15.47 -11.35 -2.95
N CYS A 37 -14.18 -11.71 -2.89
CA CYS A 37 -13.72 -13.04 -3.32
C CYS A 37 -12.83 -13.78 -2.31
N GLY A 38 -12.51 -13.18 -1.16
CA GLY A 38 -11.70 -13.81 -0.13
C GLY A 38 -10.20 -13.89 -0.43
N GLU A 39 -9.72 -13.22 -1.48
CA GLU A 39 -8.28 -13.17 -1.80
C GLU A 39 -7.52 -12.41 -0.71
N ASP A 40 -6.40 -12.97 -0.26
CA ASP A 40 -5.52 -12.34 0.73
C ASP A 40 -4.77 -11.14 0.13
N LEU A 41 -4.62 -10.07 0.91
CA LEU A 41 -3.91 -8.85 0.52
C LEU A 41 -2.56 -8.68 1.27
N ASP A 42 -2.27 -9.48 2.30
CA ASP A 42 -1.16 -9.26 3.23
C ASP A 42 0.22 -9.23 2.54
N GLU A 43 0.49 -10.18 1.63
CA GLU A 43 1.75 -10.22 0.88
C GLU A 43 1.94 -8.96 0.02
N ASN A 44 0.86 -8.48 -0.61
CA ASN A 44 0.87 -7.28 -1.44
C ASN A 44 1.09 -6.02 -0.59
N LEU A 45 0.49 -5.94 0.59
CA LEU A 45 0.70 -4.84 1.53
C LEU A 45 2.13 -4.82 2.05
N THR A 46 2.70 -5.99 2.36
CA THR A 46 4.10 -6.11 2.78
C THR A 46 5.03 -5.65 1.67
N ALA A 47 4.87 -6.14 0.44
CA ALA A 47 5.68 -5.73 -0.70
C ALA A 47 5.57 -4.23 -1.00
N TRP A 48 4.36 -3.66 -0.90
CA TRP A 48 4.12 -2.23 -1.02
C TRP A 48 4.87 -1.45 0.07
N ALA A 49 4.73 -1.84 1.35
CA ALA A 49 5.36 -1.17 2.46
C ALA A 49 6.89 -1.18 2.35
N GLU A 50 7.49 -2.32 2.00
CA GLU A 50 8.93 -2.43 1.73
C GLU A 50 9.39 -1.51 0.59
N SER A 51 8.59 -1.41 -0.48
CA SER A 51 8.87 -0.50 -1.60
C SER A 51 8.86 0.96 -1.16
N VAL A 52 7.85 1.36 -0.37
CA VAL A 52 7.73 2.71 0.18
C VAL A 52 8.91 3.05 1.10
N LEU A 53 9.28 2.13 1.99
CA LEU A 53 10.38 2.33 2.94
C LEU A 53 11.74 2.50 2.27
N LYS A 54 11.98 1.89 1.11
CA LYS A 54 13.21 2.10 0.32
C LYS A 54 13.37 3.53 -0.20
N HIS A 55 12.26 4.27 -0.33
CA HIS A 55 12.25 5.65 -0.84
C HIS A 55 12.21 6.69 0.28
N LEU A 56 11.82 6.31 1.49
CA LEU A 56 11.83 7.19 2.65
C LEU A 56 13.23 7.23 3.28
N PRO A 57 13.77 8.41 3.58
CA PRO A 57 15.03 8.51 4.30
C PRO A 57 14.88 7.92 5.71
N ALA A 58 15.90 7.20 6.17
CA ALA A 58 15.94 6.72 7.56
C ALA A 58 15.80 7.91 8.50
N GLN A 59 14.82 7.85 9.42
CA GLN A 59 14.70 8.85 10.47
C GLN A 59 15.69 8.49 11.57
N THR A 60 16.87 9.12 11.53
CA THR A 60 17.86 9.12 12.63
C THR A 60 17.45 10.08 13.73
#